data_AF-A0A517RFE3-F1
#
_entry.id   AF-A0A517RFE3-F1
#
_cell.length_a   1.000
_cell.length_b   1.000
_cell.length_c   1.000
_cell.angle_alpha   90.00
_cell.angle_beta   90.00
_cell.angle_gamma   90.00
#
_symmetry.space_group_name_H-M   'P 1'
#
loop_
_entity.id
_entity.type
_entity.pdbx_description
1 polymer ?
#
loop_
_entity_poly.entity_id
_entity_poly.type
_entity_poly.pdbx_seq_one_letter_code
_entity_poly.pdbx_strand_id
1 'polypeptide(L)'
;MKCYQTVQRELKQWGLAGLIVLLTLSATMQWTPAKDQTKTETNQEKTAATKLYQAAREARAVWRDFPGFTADVTVSFNGKQTQGKLSADKDFKIKLTLKDESLSEWSLPKLRSVIGHRKYRVQKPIPATFADQQVNHPLGRLVNIDDKNVSFRLQDNVMTEVQRRSDKMWFTISTLDVWRTKEGSVLPRDTSVTYRNPKTGAITSNRSNTFAFTRVGNYDLPATMLTVECGENFERNIGSIKLSNHRLLSPESLSQTESK
;
A
#
# COMPACT_ATOMS: atom_id res chain seq x y z
N MET A 1 40.88 11.03 42.99
CA MET A 1 40.80 11.78 41.71
C MET A 1 41.94 11.43 40.75
N LYS A 2 42.23 10.15 40.51
CA LYS A 2 43.34 9.68 39.63
C LYS A 2 43.07 8.35 38.90
N CYS A 3 41.79 8.02 38.64
CA CYS A 3 41.43 6.81 37.87
C CYS A 3 40.64 7.12 36.58
N TYR A 4 40.15 8.37 36.41
CA TYR A 4 39.31 8.76 35.28
C TYR A 4 40.09 9.35 34.09
N GLN A 5 41.39 9.62 34.23
CA GLN A 5 42.22 10.22 33.17
C GLN A 5 43.11 9.24 32.40
N THR A 6 43.19 7.97 32.84
CA THR A 6 44.04 6.97 32.16
C THR A 6 43.30 6.23 31.03
N VAL A 7 41.97 6.09 31.12
CA VAL A 7 41.15 5.41 30.09
C VAL A 7 40.94 6.29 28.85
N GLN A 8 41.06 7.61 28.97
CA GLN A 8 40.94 8.55 27.84
C GLN A 8 42.23 8.71 27.02
N ARG A 9 43.35 8.09 27.44
CA ARG A 9 44.65 8.21 26.74
C ARG A 9 45.00 7.01 25.86
N GLU A 10 44.32 5.87 26.01
CA GLU A 10 44.56 4.63 25.25
C GLU A 10 43.74 4.54 23.95
N LEU A 11 42.72 5.38 23.75
CA LEU A 11 41.87 5.36 22.54
C LEU A 11 42.28 6.39 21.47
N LYS A 12 43.47 6.99 21.60
CA LYS A 12 43.94 8.06 20.69
C LYS A 12 45.22 7.75 19.92
N GLN A 13 45.67 6.49 19.87
CA GLN A 13 46.95 6.13 19.24
C GLN A 13 46.94 4.88 18.34
N TRP A 14 45.78 4.47 17.82
CA TRP A 14 45.69 3.53 16.70
C TRP A 14 45.08 4.22 15.48
N GLY A 15 45.84 5.17 14.95
CA GLY A 15 45.75 5.55 13.55
C GLY A 15 46.90 4.87 12.79
N LEU A 16 46.62 4.46 11.56
CA LEU A 16 47.53 3.91 10.54
C LEU A 16 47.84 2.40 10.63
N ALA A 17 47.00 1.60 9.96
CA ALA A 17 47.40 0.78 8.81
C ALA A 17 46.21 -0.06 8.34
N GLY A 18 45.46 0.45 7.38
CA GLY A 18 44.27 -0.21 6.84
C GLY A 18 43.69 0.61 5.70
N LEU A 19 44.49 0.72 4.64
CA LEU A 19 44.19 1.45 3.42
C LEU A 19 43.02 0.76 2.68
N ILE A 20 41.78 1.14 3.02
CA ILE A 20 40.63 0.91 2.14
C ILE A 20 40.28 2.26 1.55
N VAL A 21 40.63 2.42 0.27
CA VAL A 21 40.10 3.45 -0.62
C VAL A 21 38.59 3.19 -0.73
N LEU A 22 37.81 3.76 0.17
CA LEU A 22 36.38 3.92 -0.03
C LEU A 22 36.20 5.23 -0.78
N LEU A 23 36.19 5.11 -2.11
CA LEU A 23 35.54 6.07 -2.99
C LEU A 23 34.11 6.26 -2.49
N THR A 24 33.89 7.22 -1.61
CA THR A 24 32.59 7.84 -1.45
C THR A 24 32.38 8.69 -2.70
N LEU A 25 32.07 8.01 -3.80
CA LEU A 25 31.09 8.53 -4.72
C LEU A 25 29.83 8.73 -3.88
N SER A 26 29.74 9.92 -3.27
CA SER A 26 28.51 10.64 -3.03
C SER A 26 27.89 10.90 -4.41
N ALA A 27 27.55 9.84 -5.13
CA ALA A 27 26.48 9.89 -6.07
C ALA A 27 25.28 10.20 -5.18
N THR A 28 24.97 11.50 -5.06
CA THR A 28 23.58 11.88 -5.03
C THR A 28 22.99 11.17 -6.24
N MET A 29 22.46 9.96 -6.01
CA MET A 29 21.43 9.42 -6.86
C MET A 29 20.27 10.39 -6.67
N GLN A 30 20.36 11.54 -7.34
CA GLN A 30 19.21 12.28 -7.80
C GLN A 30 18.49 11.27 -8.69
N TRP A 31 17.65 10.44 -8.04
CA TRP A 31 16.52 9.88 -8.74
C TRP A 31 15.76 11.10 -9.22
N THR A 32 16.02 11.42 -10.47
CA THR A 32 15.20 12.34 -11.21
C THR A 32 13.80 11.73 -11.07
N PRO A 33 12.77 12.49 -10.62
CA PRO A 33 11.43 12.10 -11.07
C PRO A 33 11.57 11.81 -12.55
N ALA A 34 10.91 10.78 -13.10
CA ALA A 34 10.87 10.61 -14.55
C ALA A 34 10.81 12.02 -15.15
N LYS A 35 11.95 12.40 -15.77
CA LYS A 35 12.42 13.79 -15.91
C LYS A 35 11.24 14.59 -16.46
N ASP A 36 11.21 15.91 -16.33
CA ASP A 36 10.46 16.72 -17.30
C ASP A 36 10.90 16.22 -18.69
N GLN A 37 10.15 15.28 -19.25
CA GLN A 37 10.51 14.61 -20.48
C GLN A 37 10.09 15.62 -21.50
N THR A 38 11.06 16.02 -22.31
CA THR A 38 10.87 16.83 -23.49
C THR A 38 9.62 16.34 -24.21
N LYS A 39 8.62 17.22 -24.22
CA LYS A 39 7.25 17.10 -24.74
C LYS A 39 7.25 16.69 -26.21
N THR A 40 7.64 15.45 -26.48
CA THR A 40 7.82 14.86 -27.81
C THR A 40 7.03 13.56 -27.91
N GLU A 41 6.05 13.35 -27.03
CA GLU A 41 5.09 12.27 -27.20
C GLU A 41 4.10 12.62 -28.30
N THR A 42 3.86 11.66 -29.19
CA THR A 42 2.82 11.75 -30.19
C THR A 42 1.43 11.63 -29.54
N ASN A 43 0.40 12.19 -30.19
CA ASN A 43 -0.99 12.01 -29.75
C ASN A 43 -1.38 10.52 -29.64
N GLN A 44 -0.76 9.66 -30.44
CA GLN A 44 -0.96 8.21 -30.41
C GLN A 44 -0.40 7.57 -29.14
N GLU A 45 0.82 7.92 -28.72
CA GLU A 45 1.42 7.43 -27.47
C GLU A 45 0.63 7.86 -26.25
N LYS A 46 0.22 9.13 -26.20
CA LYS A 46 -0.64 9.65 -25.13
C LYS A 46 -1.98 8.90 -25.05
N THR A 47 -2.59 8.61 -26.20
CA THR A 47 -3.81 7.80 -26.26
C THR A 47 -3.56 6.37 -25.76
N ALA A 48 -2.42 5.77 -26.11
CA ALA A 48 -2.06 4.42 -25.68
C ALA A 48 -1.79 4.35 -24.16
N ALA A 49 -1.03 5.28 -23.60
CA ALA A 49 -0.76 5.37 -22.17
C ALA A 49 -2.06 5.59 -21.37
N THR A 50 -2.93 6.49 -21.85
CA THR A 50 -4.25 6.74 -21.24
C THR A 50 -5.13 5.48 -21.24
N LYS A 51 -5.18 4.74 -22.36
CA LYS A 51 -5.93 3.48 -22.45
C LYS A 51 -5.37 2.41 -21.52
N LEU A 52 -4.04 2.26 -21.47
CA LEU A 52 -3.37 1.29 -20.60
C LEU A 52 -3.69 1.57 -19.12
N TYR A 53 -3.58 2.83 -18.70
CA TYR A 53 -3.95 3.24 -17.35
C TYR A 53 -5.43 2.98 -17.04
N GLN A 54 -6.31 3.33 -17.98
CA GLN A 54 -7.75 3.15 -17.80
C GLN A 54 -8.12 1.67 -17.64
N ALA A 55 -7.55 0.79 -18.47
CA ALA A 55 -7.78 -0.66 -18.39
C ALA A 55 -7.37 -1.22 -17.02
N ALA A 56 -6.21 -0.82 -16.48
CA ALA A 56 -5.77 -1.26 -15.17
C ALA A 56 -6.68 -0.75 -14.03
N ARG A 57 -7.26 0.46 -14.16
CA ARG A 57 -8.19 0.98 -13.15
C ARG A 57 -9.53 0.28 -13.16
N GLU A 58 -10.04 -0.08 -14.35
CA GLU A 58 -11.32 -0.75 -14.57
C GLU A 58 -11.27 -2.22 -14.19
N ALA A 59 -10.11 -2.87 -14.35
CA ALA A 59 -9.92 -4.26 -13.96
C ALA A 59 -9.92 -4.48 -12.44
N ARG A 60 -9.84 -3.45 -11.60
CA ARG A 60 -9.87 -3.60 -10.14
C ARG A 60 -11.22 -4.12 -9.67
N ALA A 61 -11.20 -5.08 -8.76
CA ALA A 61 -12.42 -5.55 -8.11
C ALA A 61 -13.07 -4.42 -7.31
N VAL A 62 -14.35 -4.19 -7.59
CA VAL A 62 -15.21 -3.19 -6.96
C VAL A 62 -16.55 -3.84 -6.64
N TRP A 63 -17.24 -3.32 -5.63
CA TRP A 63 -18.53 -3.80 -5.20
C TRP A 63 -19.62 -2.84 -5.69
N ARG A 64 -20.42 -3.30 -6.65
CA ARG A 64 -21.62 -2.60 -7.13
C ARG A 64 -22.81 -3.02 -6.29
N ASP A 65 -23.72 -2.08 -6.06
CA ASP A 65 -24.95 -2.29 -5.30
C ASP A 65 -24.69 -2.93 -3.91
N PHE A 66 -23.57 -2.54 -3.29
CA PHE A 66 -23.08 -3.14 -2.06
C PHE A 66 -24.05 -2.86 -0.89
N PRO A 67 -24.65 -3.89 -0.28
CA PRO A 67 -25.64 -3.68 0.78
C PRO A 67 -24.98 -3.41 2.15
N GLY A 68 -23.68 -3.63 2.27
CA GLY A 68 -22.98 -3.71 3.55
C GLY A 68 -22.72 -5.16 3.98
N PHE A 69 -21.85 -5.35 4.96
CA PHE A 69 -21.65 -6.65 5.60
C PHE A 69 -21.26 -6.51 7.08
N THR A 70 -21.42 -7.60 7.82
CA THR A 70 -20.88 -7.80 9.16
C THR A 70 -19.94 -9.00 9.19
N ALA A 71 -19.00 -9.00 10.13
CA ALA A 71 -18.14 -10.13 10.41
C ALA A 71 -17.68 -10.10 11.87
N ASP A 72 -17.35 -11.27 12.41
CA ASP A 72 -16.55 -11.35 13.64
C ASP A 72 -15.09 -11.05 13.28
N VAL A 73 -14.37 -10.41 14.21
CA VAL A 73 -12.99 -9.95 14.00
C VAL A 73 -12.09 -10.53 15.07
N THR A 74 -10.93 -11.02 14.67
CA THR A 74 -9.77 -11.23 15.55
C THR A 74 -8.63 -10.35 15.07
N VAL A 75 -8.07 -9.55 15.97
CA VAL A 75 -6.92 -8.69 15.72
C VAL A 75 -5.77 -9.16 16.60
N SER A 76 -4.62 -9.44 16.00
CA SER A 76 -3.39 -9.72 16.74
C SER A 76 -2.31 -8.72 16.32
N PHE A 77 -1.63 -8.08 17.26
CA PHE A 77 -0.58 -7.10 16.98
C PHE A 77 0.50 -7.17 18.06
N ASN A 78 1.76 -7.41 17.65
CA ASN A 78 2.93 -7.50 18.54
C ASN A 78 2.69 -8.35 19.81
N GLY A 79 2.12 -9.54 19.63
CA GLY A 79 1.84 -10.50 20.72
C GLY A 79 0.56 -10.24 21.52
N LYS A 80 -0.11 -9.08 21.34
CA LYS A 80 -1.46 -8.85 21.88
C LYS A 80 -2.52 -9.37 20.93
N GLN A 81 -3.64 -9.83 21.47
CA GLN A 81 -4.78 -10.28 20.68
C GLN A 81 -6.10 -9.80 21.29
N THR A 82 -7.04 -9.41 20.44
CA THR A 82 -8.40 -9.07 20.83
C THR A 82 -9.41 -9.56 19.79
N GLN A 83 -10.67 -9.63 20.22
CA GLN A 83 -11.79 -10.07 19.40
C GLN A 83 -12.87 -9.00 19.38
N GLY A 84 -13.71 -9.03 18.35
CA GLY A 84 -14.72 -8.02 18.17
C GLY A 84 -15.67 -8.29 17.00
N LYS A 85 -16.35 -7.22 16.57
CA LYS A 85 -17.26 -7.21 15.43
C LYS A 85 -16.95 -6.04 14.51
N LEU A 86 -17.07 -6.31 13.21
CA LEU A 86 -16.98 -5.33 12.14
C LEU A 86 -18.35 -5.18 11.51
N SER A 87 -18.75 -3.95 11.21
CA SER A 87 -19.77 -3.66 10.22
C SER A 87 -19.25 -2.65 9.21
N ALA A 88 -19.63 -2.84 7.95
CA ALA A 88 -19.51 -1.85 6.89
C ALA A 88 -20.90 -1.68 6.28
N ASP A 89 -21.44 -0.46 6.30
CA ASP A 89 -22.74 -0.18 5.69
C ASP A 89 -22.64 0.01 4.16
N LYS A 90 -23.79 0.18 3.50
CA LYS A 90 -23.89 0.45 2.05
C LYS A 90 -23.10 1.68 1.58
N ASP A 91 -22.84 2.63 2.47
CA ASP A 91 -22.12 3.86 2.17
C ASP A 91 -20.60 3.72 2.42
N PHE A 92 -20.16 2.53 2.84
CA PHE A 92 -18.81 2.17 3.25
C PHE A 92 -18.38 2.84 4.57
N LYS A 93 -19.32 3.21 5.45
CA LYS A 93 -18.99 3.59 6.82
C LYS A 93 -18.69 2.34 7.62
N ILE A 94 -17.51 2.33 8.23
CA ILE A 94 -16.99 1.17 8.95
C ILE A 94 -17.01 1.43 10.45
N LYS A 95 -17.65 0.51 11.18
CA LYS A 95 -17.62 0.44 12.64
C LYS A 95 -16.89 -0.84 13.05
N LEU A 96 -15.88 -0.68 13.90
CA LEU A 96 -15.15 -1.77 14.53
C LEU A 96 -15.35 -1.65 16.04
N THR A 97 -15.79 -2.73 16.67
CA THR A 97 -15.91 -2.82 18.13
C THR A 97 -15.06 -3.98 18.60
N LEU A 98 -14.06 -3.71 19.43
CA LEU A 98 -13.13 -4.69 19.99
C LEU A 98 -13.31 -4.78 21.51
N LYS A 99 -13.02 -5.95 22.10
CA LYS A 99 -12.98 -6.10 23.57
C LYS A 99 -11.85 -5.27 24.20
N ASP A 100 -10.73 -5.16 23.50
CA ASP A 100 -9.62 -4.25 23.83
C ASP A 100 -9.54 -3.22 22.72
N GLU A 101 -10.03 -2.01 23.02
CA GLU A 101 -10.11 -0.93 22.05
C GLU A 101 -8.73 -0.39 21.66
N SER A 102 -7.67 -0.66 22.43
CA SER A 102 -6.32 -0.17 22.14
C SER A 102 -5.76 -0.66 20.79
N LEU A 103 -6.24 -1.81 20.29
CA LEU A 103 -5.84 -2.32 18.97
C LEU A 103 -6.64 -1.70 17.81
N SER A 104 -7.62 -0.84 18.08
CA SER A 104 -8.43 -0.18 17.04
C SER A 104 -7.62 0.82 16.22
N GLU A 105 -6.70 1.56 16.85
CA GLU A 105 -5.86 2.56 16.17
C GLU A 105 -5.03 1.93 15.04
N TRP A 106 -4.52 0.73 15.27
CA TRP A 106 -3.76 -0.03 14.26
C TRP A 106 -4.66 -0.73 13.23
N SER A 107 -5.78 -1.32 13.67
CA SER A 107 -6.59 -2.20 12.82
C SER A 107 -7.63 -1.48 11.95
N LEU A 108 -8.29 -0.45 12.49
CA LEU A 108 -9.37 0.25 11.79
C LEU A 108 -8.91 0.96 10.51
N PRO A 109 -7.77 1.68 10.46
CA PRO A 109 -7.29 2.28 9.22
C PRO A 109 -7.01 1.26 8.11
N LYS A 110 -6.56 0.05 8.46
CA LYS A 110 -6.31 -1.04 7.50
C LYS A 110 -7.61 -1.57 6.92
N LEU A 111 -8.60 -1.83 7.77
CA LEU A 111 -9.94 -2.23 7.35
C LEU A 111 -10.58 -1.17 6.44
N ARG A 112 -10.50 0.11 6.83
CA ARG A 112 -10.94 1.26 6.01
C ARG A 112 -10.25 1.31 4.65
N SER A 113 -8.95 1.07 4.61
CA SER A 113 -8.22 1.01 3.36
C SER A 113 -8.73 -0.14 2.49
N VAL A 114 -8.69 -1.39 2.95
CA VAL A 114 -9.01 -2.56 2.10
C VAL A 114 -10.47 -2.54 1.63
N ILE A 115 -11.41 -2.21 2.52
CA ILE A 115 -12.84 -2.13 2.18
C ILE A 115 -13.13 -0.91 1.31
N GLY A 116 -12.55 0.25 1.63
CA GLY A 116 -12.77 1.48 0.88
C GLY A 116 -12.30 1.41 -0.57
N HIS A 117 -11.25 0.63 -0.87
CA HIS A 117 -10.77 0.40 -2.24
C HIS A 117 -11.76 -0.38 -3.13
N ARG A 118 -12.81 -0.97 -2.54
CA ARG A 118 -13.86 -1.68 -3.27
C ARG A 118 -15.02 -0.76 -3.68
N LYS A 119 -15.08 0.47 -3.16
CA LYS A 119 -16.16 1.41 -3.50
C LYS A 119 -16.17 1.68 -5.00
N TYR A 120 -17.27 1.30 -5.65
CA TYR A 120 -17.46 1.60 -7.06
C TYR A 120 -17.52 3.11 -7.30
N ARG A 121 -16.87 3.55 -8.36
CA ARG A 121 -16.95 4.91 -8.89
C ARG A 121 -16.99 4.82 -10.41
N VAL A 122 -17.88 5.59 -11.03
CA VAL A 122 -17.85 5.78 -12.48
C VAL A 122 -16.48 6.36 -12.85
N GLN A 123 -15.77 5.68 -13.75
CA GLN A 123 -14.43 6.08 -14.13
C GLN A 123 -14.49 6.83 -15.45
N LYS A 124 -14.00 8.07 -15.44
CA LYS A 124 -13.66 8.79 -16.67
C LYS A 124 -12.19 8.52 -17.01
N PRO A 125 -11.82 8.46 -18.30
CA PRO A 125 -10.43 8.43 -18.72
C PRO A 125 -9.66 9.57 -18.07
N ILE A 126 -8.47 9.27 -17.55
CA ILE A 126 -7.55 10.26 -16.99
C ILE A 126 -6.34 10.29 -17.93
N PRO A 127 -5.99 11.45 -18.50
CA PRO A 127 -4.82 11.57 -19.36
C PRO A 127 -3.56 11.05 -18.67
N ALA A 128 -2.80 10.25 -19.41
CA ALA A 128 -1.53 9.69 -18.97
C ALA A 128 -0.54 9.69 -20.14
N THR A 129 0.73 9.66 -19.78
CA THR A 129 1.92 9.83 -20.65
C THR A 129 2.90 8.70 -20.29
N PHE A 130 3.61 8.10 -21.26
CA PHE A 130 4.66 7.15 -20.91
C PHE A 130 5.84 7.88 -20.27
N ALA A 131 6.38 7.34 -19.19
CA ALA A 131 7.40 8.03 -18.41
C ALA A 131 8.83 7.55 -18.73
N ASP A 132 8.95 6.50 -19.52
CA ASP A 132 10.21 5.93 -19.99
C ASP A 132 10.01 5.21 -21.34
N GLN A 133 11.12 4.95 -22.02
CA GLN A 133 11.16 4.15 -23.26
C GLN A 133 11.29 2.64 -22.97
N GLN A 134 11.20 2.22 -21.69
CA GLN A 134 11.43 0.84 -21.30
C GLN A 134 10.17 0.01 -21.51
N VAL A 135 10.17 -0.82 -22.55
CA VAL A 135 9.00 -1.63 -22.92
C VAL A 135 8.92 -3.01 -22.26
N ASN A 136 10.07 -3.55 -21.84
CA ASN A 136 10.21 -4.91 -21.29
C ASN A 136 10.58 -4.93 -19.79
N HIS A 137 10.18 -3.91 -19.02
CA HIS A 137 10.40 -3.93 -17.57
C HIS A 137 9.59 -5.07 -16.93
N PRO A 138 10.13 -5.84 -15.97
CA PRO A 138 9.43 -6.99 -15.38
C PRO A 138 8.13 -6.64 -14.63
N LEU A 139 7.98 -5.37 -14.25
CA LEU A 139 6.74 -4.81 -13.68
C LEU A 139 5.87 -4.08 -14.71
N GLY A 140 6.21 -4.11 -16.00
CA GLY A 140 5.45 -3.45 -17.07
C GLY A 140 5.77 -1.96 -17.30
N ARG A 141 4.97 -1.32 -18.16
CA ARG A 141 5.20 0.05 -18.67
C ARG A 141 5.01 1.09 -17.58
N LEU A 142 5.93 2.05 -17.49
CA LEU A 142 5.80 3.19 -16.59
C LEU A 142 4.95 4.29 -17.26
N VAL A 143 3.92 4.75 -16.55
CA VAL A 143 3.07 5.87 -16.97
C VAL A 143 3.05 6.94 -15.88
N ASN A 144 3.09 8.20 -16.30
CA ASN A 144 2.79 9.35 -15.46
C ASN A 144 1.33 9.74 -15.65
N ILE A 145 0.68 10.19 -14.58
CA ILE A 145 -0.64 10.81 -14.68
C ILE A 145 -0.45 12.30 -14.86
N ASP A 146 -0.96 12.84 -15.97
CA ASP A 146 -0.83 14.25 -16.30
C ASP A 146 -1.34 15.13 -15.15
N ASP A 147 -0.60 16.20 -14.87
CA ASP A 147 -0.87 17.17 -13.80
C ASP A 147 -0.90 16.58 -12.37
N LYS A 148 -0.29 15.40 -12.16
CA LYS A 148 -0.23 14.76 -10.83
C LYS A 148 1.16 14.22 -10.51
N ASN A 149 1.51 14.28 -9.23
CA ASN A 149 2.73 13.69 -8.69
C ASN A 149 2.56 12.19 -8.38
N VAL A 150 2.12 11.43 -9.38
CA VAL A 150 1.95 9.98 -9.28
C VAL A 150 2.28 9.29 -10.59
N SER A 151 3.04 8.20 -10.48
CA SER A 151 3.38 7.32 -11.59
C SER A 151 2.95 5.89 -11.26
N PHE A 152 2.70 5.10 -12.29
CA PHE A 152 2.32 3.70 -12.15
C PHE A 152 3.14 2.84 -13.09
N ARG A 153 3.54 1.65 -12.62
CA ARG A 153 3.87 0.56 -13.55
C ARG A 153 2.64 -0.30 -13.77
N LEU A 154 2.41 -0.66 -15.03
CA LEU A 154 1.20 -1.33 -15.50
C LEU A 154 1.55 -2.56 -16.34
N GLN A 155 0.97 -3.71 -15.99
CA GLN A 155 1.13 -4.98 -16.69
C GLN A 155 -0.15 -5.80 -16.55
N ASP A 156 -0.66 -6.37 -17.64
CA ASP A 156 -1.81 -7.31 -17.63
C ASP A 156 -3.05 -6.79 -16.85
N ASN A 157 -3.35 -5.50 -17.02
CA ASN A 157 -4.40 -4.77 -16.32
C ASN A 157 -4.21 -4.69 -14.79
N VAL A 158 -2.99 -4.87 -14.30
CA VAL A 158 -2.58 -4.72 -12.89
C VAL A 158 -1.74 -3.47 -12.73
N MET A 159 -2.00 -2.72 -11.66
CA MET A 159 -1.07 -1.71 -11.14
C MET A 159 0.00 -2.42 -10.32
N THR A 160 1.08 -2.82 -10.99
CA THR A 160 2.21 -3.54 -10.40
C THR A 160 3.06 -2.63 -9.53
N GLU A 161 3.09 -1.33 -9.83
CA GLU A 161 3.72 -0.34 -8.96
C GLU A 161 2.93 0.98 -8.91
N VAL A 162 2.93 1.61 -7.74
CA VAL A 162 2.46 2.98 -7.53
C VAL A 162 3.59 3.79 -6.91
N GLN A 163 4.01 4.85 -7.57
CA GLN A 163 5.02 5.77 -7.06
C GLN A 163 4.36 7.10 -6.73
N ARG A 164 4.48 7.57 -5.48
CA ARG A 164 4.05 8.92 -5.09
C ARG A 164 5.17 9.64 -4.38
N ARG A 165 5.37 10.89 -4.76
CA ARG A 165 6.32 11.81 -4.12
C ARG A 165 5.73 13.21 -4.02
N SER A 166 5.90 13.83 -2.89
CA SER A 166 5.65 15.25 -2.63
C SER A 166 6.61 15.72 -1.56
N ASP A 167 6.58 17.00 -1.23
CA ASP A 167 7.40 17.56 -0.14
C ASP A 167 7.11 16.93 1.23
N LYS A 168 5.93 16.30 1.38
CA LYS A 168 5.46 15.71 2.63
C LYS A 168 5.59 14.19 2.67
N MET A 169 5.66 13.51 1.53
CA MET A 169 5.65 12.05 1.50
C MET A 169 6.38 11.50 0.29
N TRP A 170 7.08 10.39 0.47
CA TRP A 170 7.61 9.60 -0.64
C TRP A 170 7.40 8.13 -0.34
N PHE A 171 6.62 7.46 -1.18
CA PHE A 171 6.45 6.01 -1.08
C PHE A 171 6.31 5.34 -2.44
N THR A 172 6.69 4.08 -2.46
CA THR A 172 6.47 3.16 -3.59
C THR A 172 5.67 1.97 -3.07
N ILE A 173 4.57 1.61 -3.75
CA ILE A 173 3.82 0.37 -3.49
C ILE A 173 4.11 -0.56 -4.66
N SER A 174 4.67 -1.73 -4.39
CA SER A 174 4.80 -2.82 -5.38
C SER A 174 3.75 -3.88 -5.09
N THR A 175 2.92 -4.20 -6.08
CA THR A 175 2.00 -5.34 -6.04
C THR A 175 2.75 -6.55 -6.59
N LEU A 176 3.02 -7.52 -5.71
CA LEU A 176 3.85 -8.68 -6.02
C LEU A 176 3.02 -9.86 -6.53
N ASP A 177 1.79 -10.00 -6.02
CA ASP A 177 0.85 -11.01 -6.47
C ASP A 177 -0.60 -10.50 -6.38
N VAL A 178 -1.49 -11.09 -7.18
CA VAL A 178 -2.91 -10.74 -7.26
C VAL A 178 -3.79 -11.99 -7.29
N TRP A 179 -5.00 -11.85 -6.76
CA TRP A 179 -6.10 -12.75 -7.06
C TRP A 179 -6.90 -12.23 -8.24
N ARG A 180 -7.39 -13.15 -9.07
CA ARG A 180 -8.46 -12.89 -10.03
C ARG A 180 -9.78 -13.38 -9.43
N THR A 181 -10.78 -12.50 -9.38
CA THR A 181 -12.13 -12.87 -8.94
C THR A 181 -12.79 -13.78 -9.98
N LYS A 182 -13.96 -14.34 -9.65
CA LYS A 182 -14.78 -15.10 -10.61
C LYS A 182 -15.08 -14.32 -11.90
N GLU A 183 -15.18 -12.99 -11.78
CA GLU A 183 -15.44 -12.05 -12.87
C GLU A 183 -14.16 -11.55 -13.56
N GLY A 184 -12.99 -12.12 -13.23
CA GLY A 184 -11.68 -11.73 -13.79
C GLY A 184 -11.11 -10.43 -13.23
N SER A 185 -11.77 -9.82 -12.24
CA SER A 185 -11.30 -8.58 -11.61
C SER A 185 -10.09 -8.83 -10.71
N VAL A 186 -9.28 -7.80 -10.48
CA VAL A 186 -8.02 -7.86 -9.74
C VAL A 186 -8.22 -7.48 -8.28
N LEU A 187 -7.74 -8.34 -7.39
CA LEU A 187 -7.53 -8.05 -5.97
C LEU A 187 -6.04 -8.20 -5.63
N PRO A 188 -5.42 -7.26 -4.91
CA PRO A 188 -4.03 -7.45 -4.46
C PRO A 188 -3.97 -8.60 -3.47
N ARG A 189 -3.01 -9.51 -3.65
CA ARG A 189 -2.70 -10.58 -2.69
C ARG A 189 -1.52 -10.15 -1.84
N ASP A 190 -0.39 -9.86 -2.48
CA ASP A 190 0.85 -9.50 -1.81
C ASP A 190 1.32 -8.13 -2.27
N THR A 191 1.67 -7.28 -1.30
CA THR A 191 2.16 -5.92 -1.57
C THR A 191 3.34 -5.60 -0.68
N SER A 192 4.25 -4.76 -1.19
CA SER A 192 5.35 -4.18 -0.43
C SER A 192 5.31 -2.67 -0.58
N VAL A 193 5.34 -1.94 0.53
CA VAL A 193 5.34 -0.47 0.54
C VAL A 193 6.63 0.03 1.13
N THR A 194 7.45 0.69 0.31
CA THR A 194 8.69 1.32 0.75
C THR A 194 8.43 2.80 0.97
N TYR A 195 8.61 3.27 2.20
CA TYR A 195 8.54 4.66 2.58
C TYR A 195 9.92 5.27 2.60
N ARG A 196 10.01 6.55 2.21
CA ARG A 196 11.25 7.30 2.17
C ARG A 196 11.05 8.68 2.78
N ASN A 197 12.12 9.23 3.33
CA ASN A 197 12.19 10.62 3.72
C ASN A 197 12.10 11.49 2.44
N PRO A 198 11.14 12.42 2.32
CA PRO A 198 10.94 13.18 1.08
C PRO A 198 12.10 14.13 0.75
N LYS A 199 12.88 14.55 1.77
CA LYS A 199 14.03 15.45 1.62
C LYS A 199 15.30 14.70 1.25
N THR A 200 15.58 13.60 1.95
CA THR A 200 16.87 12.88 1.81
C THR A 200 16.80 11.66 0.90
N GLY A 201 15.61 11.12 0.65
CA GLY A 201 15.42 9.87 -0.10
C GLY A 201 15.78 8.59 0.67
N ALA A 202 16.27 8.71 1.91
CA ALA A 202 16.55 7.56 2.77
C ALA A 202 15.28 6.73 2.99
N ILE A 203 15.40 5.40 2.96
CA ILE A 203 14.29 4.50 3.28
C ILE A 203 14.00 4.60 4.77
N THR A 204 12.76 4.95 5.10
CA THR A 204 12.31 5.10 6.50
C THR A 204 11.61 3.86 7.02
N SER A 205 10.98 3.10 6.14
CA SER A 205 10.37 1.81 6.50
C SER A 205 9.97 1.02 5.26
N ASN A 206 9.79 -0.28 5.47
CA ASN A 206 9.08 -1.14 4.54
C ASN A 206 7.87 -1.77 5.24
N ARG A 207 6.75 -1.85 4.53
CA ARG A 207 5.54 -2.54 4.96
C ARG A 207 5.11 -3.56 3.92
N SER A 208 5.22 -4.83 4.26
CA SER A 208 4.67 -5.92 3.49
C SER A 208 3.26 -6.28 3.97
N ASN A 209 2.35 -6.56 3.04
CA ASN A 209 1.01 -7.03 3.36
C ASN A 209 0.62 -8.23 2.51
N THR A 210 -0.02 -9.22 3.13
CA THR A 210 -0.68 -10.34 2.47
C THR A 210 -2.18 -10.29 2.78
N PHE A 211 -3.01 -10.42 1.76
CA PHE A 211 -4.45 -10.38 1.85
C PHE A 211 -5.07 -11.69 1.33
N ALA A 212 -6.13 -12.13 2.00
CA ALA A 212 -7.04 -13.14 1.49
C ALA A 212 -8.47 -12.63 1.52
N PHE A 213 -9.31 -13.15 0.63
CA PHE A 213 -10.70 -12.78 0.48
C PHE A 213 -11.58 -14.03 0.50
N THR A 214 -12.83 -13.87 0.91
CA THR A 214 -13.86 -14.91 0.85
C THR A 214 -15.08 -14.39 0.11
N ARG A 215 -15.66 -15.21 -0.76
CA ARG A 215 -16.83 -14.84 -1.56
C ARG A 215 -18.10 -15.01 -0.73
N VAL A 216 -18.91 -13.97 -0.63
CA VAL A 216 -20.27 -14.01 -0.06
C VAL A 216 -21.22 -13.32 -1.04
N GLY A 217 -22.17 -14.07 -1.59
CA GLY A 217 -22.98 -13.60 -2.71
C GLY A 217 -22.10 -13.21 -3.89
N ASN A 218 -22.17 -11.96 -4.32
CA ASN A 218 -21.37 -11.40 -5.42
C ASN A 218 -20.12 -10.61 -4.95
N TYR A 219 -19.77 -10.70 -3.66
CA TYR A 219 -18.73 -9.85 -3.06
C TYR A 219 -17.56 -10.69 -2.53
N ASP A 220 -16.35 -10.39 -3.00
CA ASP A 220 -15.11 -10.91 -2.40
C ASP A 220 -14.72 -10.04 -1.20
N LEU A 221 -15.17 -10.45 -0.01
CA LEU A 221 -14.97 -9.73 1.26
C LEU A 221 -13.61 -10.07 1.86
N PRO A 222 -12.93 -9.15 2.58
CA PRO A 222 -11.64 -9.46 3.20
C PRO A 222 -11.79 -10.59 4.23
N ALA A 223 -10.87 -11.54 4.24
CA ALA A 223 -10.88 -12.69 5.14
C ALA A 223 -9.67 -12.67 6.08
N THR A 224 -8.47 -12.47 5.55
CA THR A 224 -7.26 -12.29 6.35
C THR A 224 -6.41 -11.16 5.80
N MET A 225 -5.72 -10.48 6.71
CA MET A 225 -4.72 -9.47 6.39
C MET A 225 -3.55 -9.69 7.33
N LEU A 226 -2.36 -9.94 6.79
CA LEU A 226 -1.10 -9.94 7.53
C LEU A 226 -0.35 -8.67 7.14
N THR A 227 0.16 -7.91 8.12
CA THR A 227 1.09 -6.82 7.90
C THR A 227 2.38 -7.12 8.65
N VAL A 228 3.50 -6.99 7.95
CA VAL A 228 4.84 -6.95 8.53
C VAL A 228 5.45 -5.60 8.18
N GLU A 229 5.83 -4.83 9.19
CA GLU A 229 6.48 -3.54 9.05
C GLU A 229 7.85 -3.57 9.70
N CYS A 230 8.85 -3.04 8.98
CA CYS A 230 10.21 -2.87 9.43
C CYS A 230 10.58 -1.40 9.29
N GLY A 231 11.05 -0.76 10.36
CA GLY A 231 11.55 0.62 10.31
C GLY A 231 13.06 0.72 10.16
N GLU A 232 13.58 1.94 10.30
CA GLU A 232 15.00 2.28 10.06
C GLU A 232 15.97 1.56 11.00
N ASN A 233 15.53 1.28 12.23
CA ASN A 233 16.37 0.68 13.28
C ASN A 233 16.05 -0.81 13.46
N PHE A 234 15.55 -1.46 12.40
CA PHE A 234 15.13 -2.86 12.38
C PHE A 234 14.02 -3.21 13.39
N GLU A 235 13.30 -2.22 13.91
CA GLU A 235 12.10 -2.44 14.70
C GLU A 235 11.05 -3.13 13.84
N ARG A 236 10.45 -4.19 14.38
CA ARG A 236 9.45 -4.98 13.67
C ARG A 236 8.11 -4.86 14.34
N ASN A 237 7.12 -4.42 13.55
CA ASN A 237 5.72 -4.42 13.92
C ASN A 237 4.99 -5.45 13.07
N ILE A 238 4.38 -6.44 13.72
CA ILE A 238 3.68 -7.53 13.04
C ILE A 238 2.27 -7.57 13.57
N GLY A 239 1.31 -7.60 12.66
CA GLY A 239 -0.05 -7.88 13.05
C GLY A 239 -0.86 -8.56 11.99
N SER A 240 -1.94 -9.20 12.43
CA SER A 240 -2.91 -9.84 11.57
C SER A 240 -4.32 -9.45 11.97
N ILE A 241 -5.20 -9.45 10.98
CA ILE A 241 -6.65 -9.29 11.15
C ILE A 241 -7.29 -10.45 10.44
N LYS A 242 -8.12 -11.21 11.16
CA LYS A 242 -8.94 -12.29 10.62
C LYS A 242 -10.41 -11.92 10.75
N LEU A 243 -11.15 -12.03 9.66
CA LEU A 243 -12.59 -11.89 9.61
C LEU A 243 -13.21 -13.27 9.40
N SER A 244 -14.30 -13.54 10.12
CA SER A 244 -15.07 -14.78 10.01
C SER A 244 -16.56 -14.52 10.16
N ASN A 245 -17.39 -15.51 9.82
CA ASN A 245 -18.85 -15.43 9.92
C ASN A 245 -19.43 -14.22 9.16
N HIS A 246 -18.89 -13.97 7.97
CA HIS A 246 -19.34 -12.87 7.11
C HIS A 246 -20.81 -13.01 6.76
N ARG A 247 -21.57 -11.92 6.94
CA ARG A 247 -22.98 -11.84 6.54
C ARG A 247 -23.24 -10.51 5.84
N LEU A 248 -23.84 -10.57 4.65
CA LEU A 248 -24.34 -9.36 3.99
C LEU A 248 -25.49 -8.77 4.82
N LEU A 249 -25.59 -7.45 4.84
CA LEU A 249 -26.77 -6.78 5.40
C LEU A 249 -27.95 -7.01 4.45
N SER A 250 -29.08 -7.49 4.96
CA SER A 250 -30.35 -7.51 4.23
C SER A 250 -31.13 -6.21 4.51
N PRO A 251 -32.08 -5.82 3.66
CA PRO A 251 -33.01 -4.72 3.97
C PRO A 251 -33.68 -4.86 5.35
N GLU A 252 -34.02 -6.08 5.77
CA GLU A 252 -34.60 -6.38 7.09
C GLU A 252 -33.63 -6.14 8.26
N SER A 253 -32.32 -6.26 8.05
CA SER A 253 -31.32 -5.95 9.08
C SER A 253 -31.15 -4.45 9.33
N LEU A 254 -31.60 -3.59 8.40
CA LEU A 254 -31.54 -2.13 8.54
C LEU A 254 -32.67 -1.61 9.45
N SER A 255 -33.87 -2.20 9.42
CA SER A 255 -35.02 -1.75 10.21
C SER A 255 -34.89 -2.00 11.72
N GLN A 256 -34.06 -2.96 12.14
CA GLN A 256 -33.86 -3.28 13.57
C GLN A 256 -32.85 -2.36 14.26
N THR A 257 -32.11 -1.53 13.52
CA THR A 257 -31.04 -0.68 14.08
C THR A 257 -31.52 0.75 14.35
N GLU A 258 -32.62 1.19 13.73
CA GLU A 258 -33.22 2.52 13.96
C GLU A 258 -34.23 2.54 15.13
N SER A 259 -34.54 1.37 15.72
CA SER A 259 -35.51 1.22 16.80
C SER A 259 -34.87 0.93 18.16
N LYS A 260 -33.62 1.33 18.40
CA LYS A 260 -32.93 1.23 19.69
C LYS A 260 -32.23 2.51 20.10
#